data_AF-A0A8T3M010-F1
#
_entry.id   AF-A0A8T3M010-F1
#
_cell.length_a   1.000
_cell.length_b   1.000
_cell.length_c   1.000
_cell.angle_alpha   90.00
_cell.angle_beta   90.00
_cell.angle_gamma   90.00
#
_symmetry.space_group_name_H-M   'P 1'
#
loop_
_entity.id
_entity.type
_entity.pdbx_description
1 polymer ?
#
loop_
_entity_poly.entity_id
_entity_poly.type
_entity_poly.pdbx_seq_one_letter_code
_entity_poly.pdbx_strand_id
1 'polypeptide(L)'
;DASLDALAAAGHPVIDLSLEHGEWLGGEFFRWEFATAICGAALGIDPFDEPNVTESKENTRRVLEAFEADGALPVEAPLAEEGRLRLFGDAPLRLSEPGADLVSELRRHLARARPNGYLSLHAYLAATPERDALLRDLQGLLRDRTGRAVTLGYGPRFLHSTGQLHKGGTPSGCFLQLVAQHPEDLPIPGRQESFGVLIDAQALGDLASLESHDLPVMRVDLSDDPDAGLAELRTALEQALS
;
A
#
# COMPACT_ATOMS: atom_id res chain seq x y z
N ASP A 1 -9.69 26.62 22.17
CA ASP A 1 -8.43 26.19 21.50
C ASP A 1 -8.22 27.17 20.37
N ALA A 2 -7.08 27.86 20.33
CA ALA A 2 -6.88 28.98 19.41
C ALA A 2 -7.12 28.62 17.93
N SER A 3 -6.96 27.34 17.55
CA SER A 3 -7.23 26.86 16.19
C SER A 3 -8.73 26.69 15.89
N LEU A 4 -9.52 26.18 16.84
CA LEU A 4 -10.97 26.03 16.72
C LEU A 4 -11.68 27.39 16.79
N ASP A 5 -11.19 28.29 17.65
CA ASP A 5 -11.74 29.64 17.81
C ASP A 5 -11.62 30.45 16.51
N ALA A 6 -10.51 30.26 15.75
CA ALA A 6 -10.32 30.89 14.45
C ALA A 6 -11.29 30.36 13.38
N LEU A 7 -11.60 29.06 13.39
CA LEU A 7 -12.58 28.46 12.47
C LEU A 7 -13.99 28.98 12.73
N ALA A 8 -14.38 29.08 14.01
CA ALA A 8 -15.67 29.64 14.42
C ALA A 8 -15.78 31.12 14.01
N ALA A 9 -14.73 31.92 14.24
CA ALA A 9 -14.69 33.33 13.84
C ALA A 9 -14.78 33.53 12.32
N ALA A 10 -14.30 32.57 11.53
CA ALA A 10 -14.43 32.55 10.06
C ALA A 10 -15.82 32.08 9.57
N GLY A 11 -16.74 31.75 10.49
CA GLY A 11 -18.11 31.33 10.16
C GLY A 11 -18.27 29.84 9.85
N HIS A 12 -17.24 29.02 10.07
CA HIS A 12 -17.37 27.57 9.98
C HIS A 12 -18.15 27.03 11.19
N PRO A 13 -19.04 26.04 11.00
CA PRO A 13 -19.74 25.41 12.11
C PRO A 13 -18.74 24.64 12.98
N VAL A 14 -18.67 25.00 14.26
CA VAL A 14 -17.87 24.30 15.28
C VAL A 14 -18.83 23.74 16.32
N ILE A 15 -18.73 22.43 16.58
CA ILE A 15 -19.50 21.73 17.60
C ILE A 15 -18.51 21.22 18.64
N ASP A 16 -18.65 21.70 19.87
CA ASP A 16 -17.88 21.21 21.01
C ASP A 16 -18.69 20.14 21.74
N LEU A 17 -18.12 18.93 21.85
CA LEU A 17 -18.70 17.80 22.57
C LEU A 17 -17.80 17.50 23.77
N SER A 18 -18.13 18.10 24.90
CA SER A 18 -17.40 17.91 26.14
C SER A 18 -17.88 16.65 26.87
N LEU A 19 -16.93 15.77 27.23
CA LEU A 19 -17.19 14.55 28.01
C LEU A 19 -16.80 14.78 29.47
N GLU A 20 -17.77 14.70 30.38
CA GLU A 20 -17.52 14.90 31.82
C GLU A 20 -16.85 13.67 32.47
N HIS A 21 -17.11 12.48 31.92
CA HIS A 21 -16.62 11.20 32.46
C HIS A 21 -16.12 10.28 31.34
N GLY A 22 -15.09 9.49 31.62
CA GLY A 22 -14.49 8.56 30.64
C GLY A 22 -15.46 7.48 30.15
N GLU A 23 -16.43 7.08 30.97
CA GLU A 23 -17.49 6.14 30.59
C GLU A 23 -18.40 6.65 29.46
N TRP A 24 -18.48 7.97 29.26
CA TRP A 24 -19.31 8.56 28.20
C TRP A 24 -18.69 8.42 26.81
N LEU A 25 -17.43 8.01 26.74
CA LEU A 25 -16.75 7.70 25.49
C LEU A 25 -17.55 6.68 24.67
N GLY A 26 -18.12 5.66 25.32
CA GLY A 26 -18.96 4.66 24.64
C GLY A 26 -20.18 5.26 23.94
N GLY A 27 -20.78 6.32 24.50
CA GLY A 27 -21.89 7.04 23.86
C GLY A 27 -21.46 7.81 22.61
N GLU A 28 -20.24 8.33 22.58
CA GLU A 28 -19.70 8.99 21.40
C GLU A 28 -19.37 7.99 20.29
N PHE A 29 -18.85 6.80 20.60
CA PHE A 29 -18.67 5.74 19.59
C PHE A 29 -19.97 5.48 18.82
N PHE A 30 -21.07 5.23 19.52
CA PHE A 30 -22.36 5.01 18.88
C PHE A 30 -22.86 6.23 18.10
N ARG A 31 -22.71 7.44 18.67
CA ARG A 31 -23.13 8.68 17.99
C ARG A 31 -22.43 8.83 16.64
N TRP A 32 -21.11 8.60 16.59
CA TRP A 32 -20.33 8.74 15.37
C TRP A 32 -20.61 7.62 14.36
N GLU A 33 -20.83 6.39 14.80
CA GLU A 33 -21.29 5.29 13.93
C GLU A 33 -22.66 5.61 13.30
N PHE A 34 -23.61 6.09 14.10
CA PHE A 34 -24.94 6.46 13.64
C PHE A 34 -24.92 7.68 12.70
N ALA A 35 -24.14 8.71 13.03
CA ALA A 35 -23.94 9.87 12.17
C ALA A 35 -23.34 9.47 10.82
N THR A 36 -22.36 8.56 10.83
CA THR A 36 -21.75 8.01 9.60
C THR A 36 -22.79 7.28 8.75
N ALA A 37 -23.65 6.46 9.36
CA ALA A 37 -24.73 5.76 8.66
C ALA A 37 -25.74 6.73 8.01
N ILE A 38 -26.15 7.78 8.73
CA ILE A 38 -27.02 8.83 8.17
C ILE A 38 -26.36 9.56 7.01
N CYS A 39 -25.09 9.95 7.16
CA CYS A 39 -24.32 10.60 6.10
C CYS A 39 -24.21 9.70 4.86
N GLY A 40 -23.91 8.41 5.06
CA GLY A 40 -23.87 7.43 3.98
C GLY A 40 -25.21 7.35 3.23
N ALA A 41 -26.31 7.21 3.97
CA ALA A 41 -27.66 7.18 3.40
C ALA A 41 -27.99 8.46 2.61
N ALA A 42 -27.62 9.64 3.13
CA ALA A 42 -27.82 10.92 2.46
C ALA A 42 -26.96 11.07 1.19
N LEU A 43 -25.77 10.48 1.18
CA LEU A 43 -24.86 10.44 0.04
C LEU A 43 -25.20 9.32 -0.96
N GLY A 44 -26.12 8.42 -0.63
CA GLY A 44 -26.46 7.26 -1.45
C GLY A 44 -25.36 6.20 -1.50
N ILE A 45 -24.52 6.12 -0.47
CA ILE A 45 -23.43 5.14 -0.33
C ILE A 45 -23.67 4.28 0.90
N ASP A 46 -23.23 3.02 0.86
CA ASP A 46 -23.10 2.21 2.07
C ASP A 46 -21.71 2.47 2.70
N PRO A 47 -21.63 3.16 3.85
CA PRO A 47 -20.35 3.50 4.46
C PRO A 47 -19.66 2.30 5.13
N PHE A 48 -20.32 1.13 5.20
CA PHE A 48 -19.80 -0.10 5.78
C PHE A 48 -19.55 -1.19 4.73
N ASP A 49 -19.75 -0.89 3.44
CA ASP A 49 -19.46 -1.83 2.35
C ASP A 49 -17.95 -1.84 2.04
N GLU A 50 -17.29 -2.96 2.33
CA GLU A 50 -15.85 -3.18 2.13
C GLU A 50 -15.56 -4.27 1.06
N PRO A 51 -16.06 -4.15 -0.17
CA PRO A 51 -15.95 -5.23 -1.16
C PRO A 51 -14.48 -5.56 -1.49
N ASN A 52 -13.61 -4.55 -1.53
CA ASN A 52 -12.21 -4.71 -1.91
C ASN A 52 -11.32 -5.28 -0.79
N VAL A 53 -11.74 -5.14 0.47
CA VAL A 53 -11.07 -5.80 1.61
C VAL A 53 -11.30 -7.30 1.52
N THR A 54 -12.51 -7.70 1.15
CA THR A 54 -12.89 -9.10 0.98
C THR A 54 -12.12 -9.74 -0.17
N GLU A 55 -12.04 -9.07 -1.33
CA GLU A 55 -11.29 -9.57 -2.49
C GLU A 55 -9.80 -9.83 -2.14
N SER A 56 -9.15 -8.89 -1.45
CA SER A 56 -7.73 -9.05 -1.08
C SER A 56 -7.52 -10.25 -0.16
N LYS A 57 -8.43 -10.48 0.80
CA LYS A 57 -8.40 -11.65 1.68
C LYS A 57 -8.61 -12.96 0.91
N GLU A 58 -9.52 -12.97 -0.06
CA GLU A 58 -9.73 -14.13 -0.92
C GLU A 58 -8.51 -14.45 -1.79
N ASN A 59 -7.86 -13.44 -2.36
CA ASN A 59 -6.63 -13.64 -3.13
C ASN A 59 -5.51 -14.21 -2.26
N THR A 60 -5.30 -13.66 -1.06
CA THR A 60 -4.34 -14.24 -0.10
C THR A 60 -4.65 -15.69 0.22
N ARG A 61 -5.93 -16.04 0.44
CA ARG A 61 -6.34 -17.43 0.68
C ARG A 61 -5.99 -18.33 -0.51
N ARG A 62 -6.24 -17.90 -1.74
CA ARG A 62 -5.88 -18.67 -2.95
C ARG A 62 -4.37 -18.90 -3.04
N VAL A 63 -3.56 -17.89 -2.71
CA VAL A 63 -2.09 -18.01 -2.71
C VAL A 63 -1.62 -19.01 -1.64
N LEU A 64 -2.21 -18.98 -0.44
CA LEU A 64 -1.89 -19.93 0.62
C LEU A 64 -2.33 -21.36 0.29
N GLU A 65 -3.50 -21.53 -0.34
CA GLU A 65 -3.96 -22.85 -0.81
C GLU A 65 -3.01 -23.45 -1.86
N ALA A 66 -2.47 -22.62 -2.76
CA ALA A 66 -1.43 -23.05 -3.69
C ALA A 66 -0.12 -23.43 -2.96
N PHE A 67 0.28 -22.66 -1.94
CA PHE A 67 1.44 -22.99 -1.11
C PHE A 67 1.25 -24.33 -0.38
N GLU A 68 0.08 -24.60 0.19
CA GLU A 68 -0.22 -25.87 0.86
C GLU A 68 -0.17 -27.07 -0.10
N ALA A 69 -0.56 -26.86 -1.36
CA ALA A 69 -0.54 -27.91 -2.39
C ALA A 69 0.88 -28.18 -2.93
N ASP A 70 1.64 -27.11 -3.23
CA ASP A 70 2.89 -27.19 -3.99
C ASP A 70 4.15 -27.07 -3.10
N GLY A 71 4.00 -26.65 -1.85
CA GLY A 71 5.08 -26.42 -0.90
C GLY A 71 5.92 -25.16 -1.17
N ALA A 72 5.52 -24.32 -2.13
CA ALA A 72 6.20 -23.09 -2.50
C ALA A 72 5.22 -22.04 -3.02
N LEU A 73 5.56 -20.76 -2.85
CA LEU A 73 4.80 -19.66 -3.43
C LEU A 73 5.08 -19.55 -4.94
N PRO A 74 4.16 -18.98 -5.73
CA PRO A 74 4.40 -18.72 -7.15
C PRO A 74 5.67 -17.88 -7.35
N VAL A 75 6.56 -18.36 -8.22
CA VAL A 75 7.80 -17.66 -8.59
C VAL A 75 7.64 -17.07 -9.98
N GLU A 76 7.78 -15.75 -10.07
CA GLU A 76 7.83 -15.03 -11.34
C GLU A 76 9.27 -14.68 -11.71
N ALA A 77 9.55 -14.52 -13.01
CA ALA A 77 10.84 -14.00 -13.45
C ALA A 77 10.86 -12.46 -13.29
N PRO A 78 11.96 -11.88 -12.77
CA PRO A 78 12.06 -10.43 -12.66
C PRO A 78 12.15 -9.77 -14.05
N LEU A 79 11.57 -8.58 -14.19
CA LEU A 79 11.76 -7.70 -15.35
C LEU A 79 13.20 -7.20 -15.44
N ALA A 80 13.80 -6.90 -14.30
CA ALA A 80 15.18 -6.48 -14.17
C ALA A 80 15.73 -6.86 -12.79
N GLU A 81 17.03 -7.11 -12.74
CA GLU A 81 17.78 -7.39 -11.52
C GLU A 81 19.12 -6.66 -11.58
N GLU A 82 19.39 -5.83 -10.56
CA GLU A 82 20.65 -5.10 -10.43
C GLU A 82 20.95 -4.87 -8.96
N GLY A 83 22.16 -5.20 -8.52
CA GLY A 83 22.54 -5.11 -7.10
C GLY A 83 21.65 -6.01 -6.24
N ARG A 84 20.98 -5.42 -5.23
CA ARG A 84 20.05 -6.13 -4.34
C ARG A 84 18.60 -6.11 -4.85
N LEU A 85 18.32 -5.32 -5.88
CA LEU A 85 16.97 -5.03 -6.31
C LEU A 85 16.53 -5.99 -7.41
N ARG A 86 15.33 -6.54 -7.23
CA ARG A 86 14.63 -7.30 -8.27
C ARG A 86 13.26 -6.64 -8.52
N LEU A 87 12.95 -6.36 -9.77
CA LEU A 87 11.69 -5.73 -10.17
C LEU A 87 10.76 -6.75 -10.80
N PHE A 88 9.51 -6.78 -10.34
CA PHE A 88 8.43 -7.56 -10.92
C PHE A 88 7.32 -6.62 -11.31
N GLY A 89 6.81 -6.73 -12.53
CA GLY A 89 5.76 -5.86 -13.02
C GLY A 89 4.48 -6.61 -13.29
N ASP A 90 3.39 -5.85 -13.30
CA ASP A 90 2.10 -6.36 -13.71
C ASP A 90 2.08 -6.89 -15.17
N ALA A 91 0.99 -7.55 -15.55
CA ALA A 91 0.84 -8.12 -16.89
C ALA A 91 1.13 -7.12 -18.03
N PRO A 92 0.66 -5.85 -18.01
CA PRO A 92 1.04 -4.86 -19.02
C PRO A 92 2.55 -4.61 -19.15
N LEU A 93 3.31 -4.54 -18.05
CA LEU A 93 4.77 -4.40 -18.10
C LEU A 93 5.45 -5.67 -18.62
N ARG A 94 4.95 -6.86 -18.25
CA ARG A 94 5.50 -8.15 -18.72
C ARG A 94 5.27 -8.40 -20.21
N LEU A 95 4.20 -7.85 -20.78
CA LEU A 95 3.82 -8.04 -22.18
C LEU A 95 4.31 -6.94 -23.12
N SER A 96 4.95 -5.89 -22.60
CA SER A 96 5.50 -4.78 -23.39
C SER A 96 7.01 -4.89 -23.54
N GLU A 97 7.57 -4.18 -24.53
CA GLU A 97 9.01 -4.15 -24.81
C GLU A 97 9.80 -3.81 -23.53
N PRO A 98 10.74 -4.70 -23.11
CA PRO A 98 11.46 -4.54 -21.86
C PRO A 98 12.36 -3.30 -21.88
N GLY A 99 12.53 -2.69 -20.71
CA GLY A 99 13.54 -1.69 -20.46
C GLY A 99 14.96 -2.26 -20.61
N ALA A 100 15.93 -1.38 -20.87
CA ALA A 100 17.31 -1.81 -21.03
C ALA A 100 17.96 -2.26 -19.71
N ASP A 101 17.52 -1.69 -18.59
CA ASP A 101 18.07 -1.87 -17.25
C ASP A 101 17.01 -1.59 -16.18
N LEU A 102 17.40 -1.75 -14.90
CA LEU A 102 16.53 -1.55 -13.74
C LEU A 102 15.96 -0.12 -13.69
N VAL A 103 16.79 0.89 -13.98
CA VAL A 103 16.38 2.30 -13.99
C VAL A 103 15.35 2.57 -15.09
N SER A 104 15.52 1.97 -16.26
CA SER A 104 14.60 2.06 -17.38
C SER A 104 13.25 1.42 -17.07
N GLU A 105 13.24 0.31 -16.33
CA GLU A 105 12.01 -0.34 -15.85
C GLU A 105 11.26 0.53 -14.82
N LEU A 106 11.98 1.12 -13.84
CA LEU A 106 11.38 2.08 -12.91
C LEU A 106 10.76 3.26 -13.65
N ARG A 107 11.47 3.82 -14.64
CA ARG A 107 10.97 4.92 -15.47
C ARG A 107 9.73 4.50 -16.27
N ARG A 108 9.76 3.30 -16.87
CA ARG A 108 8.64 2.71 -17.64
C ARG A 108 7.40 2.56 -16.77
N HIS A 109 7.55 2.12 -15.53
CA HIS A 109 6.46 2.02 -14.57
C HIS A 109 5.91 3.39 -14.16
N LEU A 110 6.78 4.31 -13.71
CA LEU A 110 6.37 5.63 -13.24
C LEU A 110 5.67 6.47 -14.33
N ALA A 111 6.02 6.27 -15.60
CA ALA A 111 5.36 6.92 -16.74
C ALA A 111 3.88 6.53 -16.90
N ARG A 112 3.43 5.45 -16.26
CA ARG A 112 2.02 4.99 -16.30
C ARG A 112 1.12 5.78 -15.33
N ALA A 113 1.70 6.59 -14.44
CA ALA A 113 0.94 7.43 -13.53
C ALA A 113 0.12 8.49 -14.28
N ARG A 114 -1.21 8.44 -14.12
CA ARG A 114 -2.14 9.37 -14.78
C ARG A 114 -1.83 10.84 -14.43
N PRO A 115 -2.17 11.82 -15.29
CA PRO A 115 -1.90 13.24 -15.03
C PRO A 115 -2.45 13.77 -13.71
N ASN A 116 -3.67 13.37 -13.33
CA ASN A 116 -4.31 13.70 -12.05
C ASN A 116 -4.26 12.53 -11.06
N GLY A 117 -3.31 11.61 -11.26
CA GLY A 117 -3.11 10.45 -10.42
C GLY A 117 -2.21 10.72 -9.22
N TYR A 118 -2.10 9.71 -8.37
CA TYR A 118 -1.20 9.71 -7.23
C TYR A 118 -0.29 8.48 -7.29
N LEU A 119 0.82 8.54 -6.55
CA LEU A 119 1.71 7.40 -6.38
C LEU A 119 1.48 6.79 -4.99
N SER A 120 1.67 5.49 -4.84
CA SER A 120 1.54 4.82 -3.54
C SER A 120 2.69 3.88 -3.27
N LEU A 121 3.27 3.97 -2.08
CA LEU A 121 4.26 3.05 -1.54
C LEU A 121 3.58 2.07 -0.58
N HIS A 122 3.55 0.79 -0.94
CA HIS A 122 3.03 -0.30 -0.11
C HIS A 122 4.20 -1.09 0.48
N ALA A 123 4.57 -0.82 1.73
CA ALA A 123 5.71 -1.47 2.37
C ALA A 123 5.27 -2.72 3.15
N TYR A 124 5.52 -3.91 2.59
CA TYR A 124 5.39 -5.19 3.30
C TYR A 124 6.72 -5.51 4.01
N LEU A 125 7.10 -4.62 4.92
CA LEU A 125 8.35 -4.64 5.67
C LEU A 125 8.04 -4.51 7.16
N ALA A 126 8.91 -5.05 8.01
CA ALA A 126 8.80 -4.77 9.45
C ALA A 126 9.16 -3.30 9.73
N ALA A 127 8.30 -2.60 10.47
CA ALA A 127 8.48 -1.18 10.74
C ALA A 127 9.60 -0.93 11.77
N THR A 128 10.50 0.00 11.45
CA THR A 128 11.53 0.52 12.35
C THR A 128 11.66 2.03 12.14
N PRO A 129 12.17 2.80 13.13
CA PRO A 129 12.44 4.23 12.94
C PRO A 129 13.32 4.53 11.73
N GLU A 130 14.30 3.67 11.45
CA GLU A 130 15.22 3.79 10.32
C GLU A 130 14.48 3.59 8.99
N ARG A 131 13.66 2.55 8.88
CA ARG A 131 12.83 2.28 7.68
C ARG A 131 11.77 3.35 7.48
N ASP A 132 11.18 3.86 8.55
CA ASP A 132 10.24 4.98 8.48
C ASP A 132 10.91 6.22 7.87
N ALA A 133 12.15 6.52 8.26
CA ALA A 133 12.91 7.63 7.68
C ALA A 133 13.21 7.40 6.19
N LEU A 134 13.68 6.21 5.82
CA LEU A 134 13.97 5.85 4.43
C LEU A 134 12.73 5.88 3.53
N LEU A 135 11.61 5.33 3.99
CA LEU A 135 10.34 5.34 3.26
C LEU A 135 9.79 6.76 3.09
N ARG A 136 9.92 7.62 4.10
CA ARG A 136 9.53 9.04 3.99
C ARG A 136 10.42 9.82 3.03
N ASP A 137 11.70 9.49 2.97
CA ASP A 137 12.63 10.09 2.01
C ASP A 137 12.28 9.67 0.57
N LEU A 138 11.98 8.39 0.33
CA LEU A 138 11.41 7.91 -0.94
C LEU A 138 10.11 8.62 -1.31
N GLN A 139 9.19 8.77 -0.34
CA GLN A 139 7.94 9.49 -0.53
C GLN A 139 8.19 10.95 -0.94
N GLY A 140 9.13 11.63 -0.27
CA GLY A 140 9.54 12.99 -0.57
C GLY A 140 10.14 13.13 -1.97
N LEU A 141 11.08 12.24 -2.34
CA LEU A 141 11.70 12.21 -3.66
C LEU A 141 10.66 12.08 -4.77
N LEU A 142 9.75 11.09 -4.65
CA LEU A 142 8.69 10.88 -5.63
C LEU A 142 7.77 12.10 -5.74
N ARG A 143 7.34 12.68 -4.62
CA ARG A 143 6.49 13.88 -4.60
C ARG A 143 7.19 15.05 -5.29
N ASP A 144 8.42 15.34 -4.90
CA ASP A 144 9.15 16.54 -5.33
C ASP A 144 9.52 16.47 -6.81
N ARG A 145 9.84 15.27 -7.33
CA ARG A 145 10.21 15.08 -8.74
C ARG A 145 9.01 14.94 -9.68
N THR A 146 7.89 14.37 -9.20
CA THR A 146 6.73 14.11 -10.06
C THR A 146 5.61 15.15 -9.91
N GLY A 147 5.65 15.98 -8.87
CA GLY A 147 4.59 16.93 -8.51
C GLY A 147 3.28 16.28 -8.07
N ARG A 148 3.26 14.96 -7.84
CA ARG A 148 2.06 14.19 -7.49
C ARG A 148 1.96 13.95 -5.99
N ALA A 149 0.74 13.75 -5.51
CA ALA A 149 0.52 13.22 -4.17
C ALA A 149 1.13 11.81 -4.08
N VAL A 150 1.79 11.52 -2.97
CA VAL A 150 2.39 10.21 -2.71
C VAL A 150 1.89 9.68 -1.37
N THR A 151 1.18 8.55 -1.39
CA THR A 151 0.74 7.84 -0.18
C THR A 151 1.80 6.84 0.24
N LEU A 152 1.89 6.59 1.55
CA LEU A 152 2.80 5.60 2.13
C LEU A 152 2.05 4.82 3.21
N GLY A 153 2.12 3.50 3.16
CA GLY A 153 1.53 2.64 4.17
C GLY A 153 2.25 1.32 4.32
N TYR A 154 2.32 0.83 5.56
CA TYR A 154 2.77 -0.53 5.86
C TYR A 154 1.65 -1.55 5.64
N GLY A 155 1.96 -2.57 4.84
CA GLY A 155 1.10 -3.72 4.61
C GLY A 155 1.23 -4.74 5.75
N PRO A 156 0.19 -5.55 6.00
CA PRO A 156 -1.14 -5.52 5.38
C PRO A 156 -2.06 -4.44 5.98
N ARG A 157 -1.62 -3.66 6.98
CA ARG A 157 -2.49 -2.77 7.78
C ARG A 157 -3.25 -1.75 6.92
N PHE A 158 -2.64 -1.16 5.90
CA PHE A 158 -3.31 -0.15 5.06
C PHE A 158 -4.49 -0.73 4.24
N LEU A 159 -4.56 -2.05 4.07
CA LEU A 159 -5.67 -2.69 3.36
C LEU A 159 -7.01 -2.39 4.04
N HIS A 160 -7.00 -2.17 5.36
CA HIS A 160 -8.18 -1.89 6.17
C HIS A 160 -8.51 -0.39 6.31
N SER A 161 -7.69 0.51 5.76
CA SER A 161 -7.91 1.96 5.89
C SER A 161 -7.97 2.70 4.56
N THR A 162 -6.99 2.50 3.68
CA THR A 162 -6.93 3.17 2.36
C THR A 162 -7.17 2.20 1.21
N GLY A 163 -7.46 0.93 1.49
CA GLY A 163 -7.76 -0.09 0.46
C GLY A 163 -8.88 0.33 -0.48
N GLN A 164 -9.94 0.96 0.04
CA GLN A 164 -11.05 1.46 -0.78
C GLN A 164 -10.65 2.63 -1.67
N LEU A 165 -9.80 3.55 -1.20
CA LEU A 165 -9.24 4.61 -2.05
C LEU A 165 -8.43 4.02 -3.20
N HIS A 166 -7.64 2.98 -2.91
CA HIS A 166 -6.72 2.39 -3.87
C HIS A 166 -7.44 1.59 -4.96
N LYS A 167 -8.47 0.82 -4.60
CA LYS A 167 -9.08 -0.19 -5.47
C LYS A 167 -10.53 0.13 -5.87
N GLY A 168 -11.30 0.70 -4.95
CA GLY A 168 -12.71 1.04 -5.17
C GLY A 168 -12.97 2.49 -5.58
N GLY A 169 -11.97 3.37 -5.45
CA GLY A 169 -12.05 4.77 -5.82
C GLY A 169 -11.88 5.00 -7.33
N THR A 170 -11.72 6.27 -7.72
CA THR A 170 -11.33 6.58 -9.10
C THR A 170 -9.96 5.96 -9.39
N PRO A 171 -9.80 5.12 -10.44
CA PRO A 171 -8.58 4.36 -10.69
C PRO A 171 -7.46 5.28 -11.14
N SER A 172 -6.76 5.87 -10.17
CA SER A 172 -5.84 6.98 -10.37
C SER A 172 -4.49 6.76 -9.68
N GLY A 173 -4.36 5.66 -8.93
CA GLY A 173 -3.12 5.27 -8.27
C GLY A 173 -2.14 4.56 -9.23
N CYS A 174 -0.85 4.74 -8.95
CA CYS A 174 0.24 3.94 -9.51
C CYS A 174 1.12 3.47 -8.34
N PHE A 175 1.34 2.17 -8.23
CA PHE A 175 1.73 1.53 -6.99
C PHE A 175 3.15 0.94 -7.07
N LEU A 176 3.94 1.15 -6.02
CA LEU A 176 5.19 0.44 -5.77
C LEU A 176 4.99 -0.40 -4.50
N GLN A 177 5.03 -1.71 -4.65
CA GLN A 177 4.95 -2.66 -3.55
C GLN A 177 6.37 -3.08 -3.14
N LEU A 178 6.78 -2.78 -1.92
CA LEU A 178 8.12 -3.07 -1.42
C LEU A 178 8.06 -4.32 -0.54
N VAL A 179 8.85 -5.33 -0.88
CA VAL A 179 8.97 -6.58 -0.13
C VAL A 179 10.44 -6.87 0.19
N ALA A 180 10.68 -7.74 1.15
CA ALA A 180 12.01 -8.22 1.49
C ALA A 180 11.92 -9.70 1.90
N GLN A 181 13.07 -10.37 1.91
CA GLN A 181 13.18 -11.71 2.46
C GLN A 181 13.05 -11.69 3.98
N HIS A 182 12.74 -12.87 4.54
CA HIS A 182 12.52 -13.06 5.97
C HIS A 182 13.67 -13.91 6.56
N PRO A 183 14.87 -13.35 6.82
CA PRO A 183 16.01 -14.13 7.32
C PRO A 183 15.76 -14.69 8.73
N GLU A 184 14.89 -14.04 9.52
CA GLU A 184 14.43 -14.47 10.84
C GLU A 184 12.97 -14.93 10.79
N ASP A 185 12.66 -15.84 9.88
CA ASP A 185 11.29 -16.35 9.71
C ASP A 185 10.86 -17.27 10.86
N LEU A 186 9.59 -17.17 11.25
CA LEU A 186 9.01 -17.88 12.37
C LEU A 186 7.86 -18.79 11.90
N PRO A 187 7.84 -20.07 12.32
CA PRO A 187 6.72 -20.95 11.99
C PRO A 187 5.46 -20.52 12.72
N ILE A 188 4.29 -20.71 12.09
CA ILE A 188 2.99 -20.50 12.74
C ILE A 188 2.51 -21.83 13.34
N PRO A 189 2.29 -21.93 14.67
CA PRO A 189 1.83 -23.17 15.28
C PRO A 189 0.52 -23.66 14.66
N GLY A 190 0.53 -24.91 14.17
CA GLY A 190 -0.64 -25.56 13.58
C GLY A 190 -0.94 -25.17 12.13
N ARG A 191 -0.05 -24.43 11.46
CA ARG A 191 -0.16 -24.11 10.02
C ARG A 191 1.06 -24.60 9.25
N GLN A 192 0.92 -24.78 7.94
CA GLN A 192 2.04 -25.20 7.09
C GLN A 192 2.94 -24.03 6.73
N GLU A 193 2.35 -22.85 6.56
CA GLU A 193 3.02 -21.59 6.30
C GLU A 193 3.67 -20.98 7.55
N SER A 194 4.76 -20.26 7.34
CA SER A 194 5.41 -19.39 8.32
C SER A 194 4.83 -17.97 8.27
N PHE A 195 5.26 -17.11 9.20
CA PHE A 195 4.90 -15.69 9.15
C PHE A 195 5.43 -15.00 7.89
N GLY A 196 6.64 -15.33 7.44
CA GLY A 196 7.20 -14.81 6.19
C GLY A 196 6.38 -15.21 4.98
N VAL A 197 6.01 -16.49 4.87
CA VAL A 197 5.13 -16.98 3.80
C VAL A 197 3.76 -16.28 3.85
N LEU A 198 3.20 -16.06 5.04
CA LEU A 198 1.94 -15.33 5.19
C LEU A 198 2.04 -13.87 4.71
N ILE A 199 3.13 -13.17 5.04
CA ILE A 199 3.37 -11.80 4.59
C ILE A 199 3.51 -11.75 3.07
N ASP A 200 4.28 -12.67 2.48
CA ASP A 200 4.45 -12.76 1.04
C ASP A 200 3.14 -13.10 0.33
N ALA A 201 2.33 -14.00 0.89
CA ALA A 201 1.01 -14.33 0.36
C ALA A 201 0.03 -13.14 0.43
N GLN A 202 0.13 -12.31 1.48
CA GLN A 202 -0.64 -11.07 1.57
C GLN A 202 -0.21 -10.04 0.52
N ALA A 203 1.11 -9.87 0.32
CA ALA A 203 1.65 -8.99 -0.71
C ALA A 203 1.22 -9.44 -2.12
N LEU A 204 1.34 -10.73 -2.42
CA LEU A 204 0.89 -11.30 -3.70
C LEU A 204 -0.62 -11.19 -3.89
N GLY A 205 -1.42 -11.38 -2.83
CA GLY A 205 -2.87 -11.23 -2.90
C GLY A 205 -3.31 -9.79 -3.20
N ASP A 206 -2.62 -8.80 -2.62
CA ASP A 206 -2.83 -7.38 -2.91
C ASP A 206 -2.35 -7.01 -4.33
N LEU A 207 -1.22 -7.55 -4.77
CA LEU A 207 -0.72 -7.39 -6.14
C LEU A 207 -1.75 -7.86 -7.16
N ALA A 208 -2.29 -9.08 -6.98
CA ALA A 208 -3.30 -9.65 -7.85
C ALA A 208 -4.62 -8.84 -7.86
N SER A 209 -5.00 -8.23 -6.73
CA SER A 209 -6.17 -7.35 -6.63
C SER A 209 -5.94 -6.02 -7.36
N LEU A 210 -4.73 -5.44 -7.29
CA LEU A 210 -4.39 -4.26 -8.09
C LEU A 210 -4.39 -4.57 -9.59
N GLU A 211 -3.80 -5.71 -9.99
CA GLU A 211 -3.82 -6.17 -11.38
C GLU A 211 -5.24 -6.41 -11.90
N SER A 212 -6.13 -7.05 -11.11
CA SER A 212 -7.52 -7.33 -11.52
C SER A 212 -8.34 -6.06 -11.79
N HIS A 213 -7.92 -4.94 -11.20
CA HIS A 213 -8.51 -3.61 -11.38
C HIS A 213 -7.81 -2.75 -12.44
N ASP A 214 -6.91 -3.33 -13.24
CA ASP A 214 -6.09 -2.64 -14.24
C ASP A 214 -5.28 -1.46 -13.66
N LEU A 215 -4.89 -1.56 -12.37
CA LEU A 215 -4.12 -0.53 -11.69
C LEU A 215 -2.62 -0.79 -11.86
N PRO A 216 -1.83 0.21 -12.32
CA PRO A 216 -0.40 0.04 -12.48
C PRO A 216 0.30 -0.33 -11.18
N VAL A 217 0.92 -1.52 -11.14
CA VAL A 217 1.68 -1.97 -9.97
C VAL A 217 3.02 -2.59 -10.37
N MET A 218 4.05 -2.27 -9.59
CA MET A 218 5.36 -2.89 -9.65
C MET A 218 5.77 -3.30 -8.24
N ARG A 219 6.19 -4.56 -8.09
CA ARG A 219 6.76 -5.09 -6.86
C ARG A 219 8.29 -4.99 -6.94
N VAL A 220 8.88 -4.45 -5.90
CA VAL A 220 10.33 -4.30 -5.72
C VAL A 220 10.74 -5.19 -4.55
N ASP A 221 11.57 -6.18 -4.84
CA ASP A 221 12.18 -7.04 -3.83
C ASP A 221 13.54 -6.44 -3.43
N LEU A 222 13.66 -6.16 -2.14
CA LEU A 222 14.80 -5.49 -1.49
C LEU A 222 15.86 -6.49 -0.96
N SER A 223 15.74 -7.78 -1.30
CA SER A 223 16.58 -8.86 -0.80
C SER A 223 16.44 -9.06 0.73
N ASP A 224 17.50 -9.56 1.36
CA ASP A 224 17.69 -9.89 2.78
C ASP A 224 18.04 -8.70 3.68
N ASP A 225 18.43 -7.56 3.10
CA ASP A 225 18.72 -6.31 3.82
C ASP A 225 17.83 -5.18 3.28
N PRO A 226 16.61 -5.01 3.84
CA PRO A 226 15.67 -4.00 3.37
C PRO A 226 16.18 -2.57 3.54
N ASP A 227 17.06 -2.30 4.52
CA ASP A 227 17.55 -0.93 4.77
C ASP A 227 18.54 -0.53 3.67
N ALA A 228 19.46 -1.44 3.33
CA ALA A 228 20.35 -1.27 2.17
C ALA A 228 19.56 -1.24 0.86
N GLY A 229 18.58 -2.13 0.69
CA GLY A 229 17.71 -2.17 -0.48
C GLY A 229 16.92 -0.87 -0.68
N LEU A 230 16.37 -0.28 0.38
CA LEU A 230 15.69 1.02 0.30
C LEU A 230 16.63 2.15 -0.13
N ALA A 231 17.89 2.14 0.34
CA ALA A 231 18.90 3.11 -0.06
C ALA A 231 19.32 2.96 -1.54
N GLU A 232 19.48 1.72 -2.01
CA GLU A 232 19.72 1.42 -3.43
C GLU A 232 18.52 1.85 -4.29
N LEU A 233 17.30 1.54 -3.86
CA LEU A 233 16.07 1.93 -4.57
C LEU A 233 15.92 3.45 -4.66
N ARG A 234 16.26 4.19 -3.60
CA ARG A 234 16.27 5.66 -3.62
C ARG A 234 17.17 6.18 -4.73
N THR A 235 18.38 5.65 -4.84
CA THR A 235 19.35 6.05 -5.86
C THR A 235 18.83 5.74 -7.28
N ALA A 236 18.28 4.54 -7.47
CA ALA A 236 17.71 4.12 -8.75
C ALA A 236 16.50 4.98 -9.15
N LEU A 237 15.62 5.32 -8.20
CA LEU A 237 14.48 6.22 -8.45
C LEU A 237 14.93 7.64 -8.78
N GLU A 238 15.97 8.17 -8.11
CA GLU A 238 16.53 9.49 -8.41
C GLU A 238 17.05 9.56 -9.85
N GLN A 239 17.70 8.49 -10.32
CA GLN A 239 18.14 8.36 -11.71
C GLN A 239 16.96 8.20 -12.68
N ALA A 240 15.94 7.41 -12.33
CA ALA A 240 14.77 7.17 -13.18
C ALA A 240 13.94 8.45 -13.39
N LEU A 241 13.91 9.33 -12.38
CA LEU A 241 13.18 10.60 -12.35
C LEU A 241 13.98 11.80 -12.87
N SER A 242 15.24 11.58 -13.26
CA SER A 242 16.11 12.56 -13.94
C SER A 242 15.91 12.50 -15.45
#